data_AF-A0A2D6HN71-F1
#
_entry.id   AF-A0A2D6HN71-F1
#
_cell.length_a   1.000
_cell.length_b   1.000
_cell.length_c   1.000
_cell.angle_alpha   90.00
_cell.angle_beta   90.00
_cell.angle_gamma   90.00
#
_symmetry.space_group_name_H-M   'P 1'
#
loop_
_entity.id
_entity.type
_entity.pdbx_description
1 polymer ?
#
loop_
_entity_poly.entity_id
_entity_poly.type
_entity_poly.pdbx_seq_one_letter_code
_entity_poly.pdbx_strand_id
1 'polypeptide(L)'
;MDPTSVATDFNISLITDVIIIAVLLISAGVSFFRGLIREVLTIAGVAGGIVAAALFGDNFVPLMENILGVTKDGENKELFGLIPYEFLAYALAYGAVFLGFVIGLSVLSHFLSKAAAAIGLGPVDRTLGVLFGLARGLLLLAILYMPFYLTFSDEDKKDWFGESKLIVYVQATSEWISGFFPKDEDEASQKTQDIMEKFDILKSLDPDKKADAPEALDSQDQAPDQLEGYGRDIREKLDNLLQERQNDAVTIEDVETPQTDETEATE
;
A
#
# COMPACT_ATOMS: atom_id res chain seq x y z
N MET A 1 -43.77 -5.95 -20.50
CA MET A 1 -42.83 -4.84 -20.23
C MET A 1 -43.60 -3.75 -19.51
N ASP A 2 -43.20 -3.46 -18.28
CA ASP A 2 -43.77 -2.38 -17.49
C ASP A 2 -43.28 -1.04 -18.07
N PRO A 3 -44.17 -0.10 -18.43
CA PRO A 3 -43.75 1.20 -18.98
C PRO A 3 -42.85 2.00 -18.03
N THR A 4 -42.87 1.72 -16.73
CA THR A 4 -42.05 2.43 -15.73
C THR A 4 -40.60 1.94 -15.70
N SER A 5 -40.33 0.66 -16.01
CA SER A 5 -38.96 0.13 -16.05
C SER A 5 -38.20 0.72 -17.24
N VAL A 6 -38.84 0.74 -18.41
CA VAL A 6 -38.25 1.27 -19.66
C VAL A 6 -37.88 2.75 -19.53
N ALA A 7 -38.70 3.55 -18.83
CA ALA A 7 -38.40 4.96 -18.58
C ALA A 7 -37.20 5.14 -17.64
N THR A 8 -37.07 4.27 -16.63
CA THR A 8 -35.95 4.30 -15.68
C THR A 8 -34.63 3.92 -16.36
N ASP A 9 -34.62 2.86 -17.17
CA ASP A 9 -33.45 2.39 -17.91
C ASP A 9 -32.91 3.47 -18.89
N PHE A 10 -33.83 4.19 -19.54
CA PHE A 10 -33.48 5.29 -20.44
C PHE A 10 -32.85 6.47 -19.69
N ASN A 11 -33.36 6.79 -18.49
CA ASN A 11 -32.80 7.88 -17.69
C ASN A 11 -31.40 7.53 -17.15
N ILE A 12 -31.19 6.30 -16.67
CA ILE A 12 -29.89 5.85 -16.15
C ILE A 12 -28.84 5.84 -17.25
N SER A 13 -29.15 5.26 -18.41
CA SER A 13 -28.22 5.21 -19.55
C SER A 13 -27.83 6.60 -20.05
N LEU A 14 -28.79 7.53 -20.15
CA LEU A 14 -28.53 8.92 -20.55
C LEU A 14 -27.64 9.64 -19.53
N ILE A 15 -27.92 9.49 -18.23
CA ILE A 15 -27.11 10.10 -17.17
C ILE A 15 -25.66 9.57 -17.24
N THR A 16 -25.47 8.26 -17.39
CA THR A 16 -24.15 7.65 -17.54
C THR A 16 -23.41 8.21 -18.76
N ASP A 17 -24.07 8.28 -19.92
CA ASP A 17 -23.46 8.84 -21.14
C ASP A 17 -23.07 10.31 -20.96
N VAL A 18 -23.93 11.12 -20.33
CA VAL A 18 -23.65 12.55 -20.05
C VAL A 18 -22.46 12.71 -19.10
N ILE A 19 -22.37 11.89 -18.05
CA ILE A 19 -21.24 11.91 -17.12
C ILE A 19 -19.94 11.55 -17.85
N ILE A 20 -19.95 10.48 -18.65
CA ILE A 20 -18.77 10.06 -19.43
C ILE A 20 -18.32 11.19 -20.37
N ILE A 21 -19.26 11.77 -21.13
CA ILE A 21 -18.96 12.90 -22.04
C ILE A 21 -18.40 14.08 -21.25
N ALA A 22 -19.00 14.45 -20.12
CA ALA A 22 -18.56 15.57 -19.30
C ALA A 22 -17.11 15.37 -18.82
N VAL A 23 -16.78 14.18 -18.32
CA VAL A 23 -15.41 13.85 -17.88
C VAL A 23 -14.42 13.92 -19.04
N LEU A 24 -14.77 13.34 -20.20
CA LEU A 24 -13.93 13.38 -21.40
C LEU A 24 -13.71 14.80 -21.90
N LEU A 25 -14.76 15.64 -21.93
CA LEU A 25 -14.66 17.04 -22.35
C LEU A 25 -13.83 17.88 -21.38
N ILE A 26 -13.99 17.69 -20.06
CA ILE A 26 -13.18 18.38 -19.06
C ILE A 26 -11.71 17.97 -19.22
N SER A 27 -11.43 16.67 -19.36
CA SER A 27 -10.07 16.17 -19.54
C SER A 27 -9.44 16.73 -20.83
N ALA A 28 -10.15 16.64 -21.95
CA ALA A 28 -9.75 17.21 -23.24
C ALA A 28 -9.49 18.73 -23.16
N GLY A 29 -10.38 19.47 -22.51
CA GLY A 29 -10.26 20.92 -22.34
C GLY A 29 -9.05 21.31 -21.49
N VAL A 30 -8.85 20.64 -20.35
CA VAL A 30 -7.67 20.87 -19.50
C VAL A 30 -6.39 20.57 -20.27
N SER A 31 -6.34 19.46 -21.01
CA SER A 31 -5.17 19.10 -21.81
C SER A 31 -4.96 20.00 -23.02
N PHE A 32 -6.01 20.58 -23.61
CA PHE A 32 -5.88 21.61 -24.66
C PHE A 32 -5.12 22.84 -24.15
N PHE A 33 -5.43 23.30 -22.93
CA PHE A 33 -4.74 24.45 -22.34
C PHE A 33 -3.31 24.13 -21.90
N ARG A 34 -3.06 22.89 -21.47
CA ARG A 34 -1.74 22.44 -20.98
C ARG A 34 -0.77 22.02 -22.09
N GLY A 35 -1.27 21.45 -23.19
CA GLY A 35 -0.48 20.84 -24.26
C GLY A 35 -0.08 19.39 -23.99
N LEU A 36 0.21 18.64 -25.05
CA LEU A 36 0.68 17.24 -25.01
C LEU A 36 1.98 17.11 -24.22
N ILE A 37 2.96 17.96 -24.50
CA ILE A 37 4.31 17.91 -23.89
C ILE A 37 4.19 17.90 -22.38
N ARG A 38 3.34 18.79 -21.84
CA ARG A 38 3.14 18.86 -20.39
C ARG A 38 2.48 17.63 -19.83
N GLU A 39 1.50 17.11 -20.54
CA GLU A 39 0.72 15.99 -20.09
C GLU A 39 1.55 14.69 -20.09
N VAL A 40 2.30 14.41 -21.16
CA VAL A 40 3.21 13.26 -21.25
C VAL A 40 4.31 13.33 -20.18
N LEU A 41 4.90 14.50 -19.96
CA LEU A 41 5.92 14.70 -18.94
C LEU A 41 5.36 14.62 -17.52
N THR A 42 4.06 14.88 -17.33
CA THR A 42 3.42 14.66 -16.03
C THR A 42 3.36 13.17 -15.71
N ILE A 43 2.93 12.33 -16.68
CA ILE A 43 2.91 10.87 -16.48
C ILE A 43 4.32 10.32 -16.33
N ALA A 44 5.25 10.73 -17.20
CA ALA A 44 6.66 10.34 -17.09
C ALA A 44 7.28 10.81 -15.76
N GLY A 45 6.85 11.96 -15.24
CA GLY A 45 7.28 12.50 -13.96
C GLY A 45 6.80 11.66 -12.79
N VAL A 46 5.55 11.22 -12.80
CA VAL A 46 5.02 10.31 -11.77
C VAL A 46 5.74 8.96 -11.84
N ALA A 47 5.81 8.33 -13.01
CA ALA A 47 6.48 7.04 -13.18
C ALA A 47 7.98 7.12 -12.83
N GLY A 48 8.69 8.11 -13.37
CA GLY A 48 10.09 8.37 -13.07
C GLY A 48 10.32 8.77 -11.61
N GLY A 49 9.37 9.47 -10.99
CA GLY A 49 9.41 9.83 -9.57
C GLY A 49 9.27 8.60 -8.67
N ILE A 50 8.41 7.64 -9.03
CA ILE A 50 8.28 6.37 -8.30
C ILE A 50 9.60 5.60 -8.39
N VAL A 51 10.18 5.49 -9.59
CA VAL A 51 11.49 4.84 -9.77
C VAL A 51 12.59 5.57 -9.00
N ALA A 52 12.62 6.91 -9.05
CA ALA A 52 13.59 7.71 -8.31
C ALA A 52 13.44 7.52 -6.80
N ALA A 53 12.22 7.52 -6.27
CA ALA A 53 11.97 7.25 -4.87
C ALA A 53 12.41 5.83 -4.47
N ALA A 54 12.14 4.82 -5.30
CA ALA A 54 12.59 3.46 -5.05
C ALA A 54 14.13 3.33 -5.02
N LEU A 55 14.84 4.07 -5.87
CA LEU A 55 16.31 4.00 -5.97
C LEU A 55 17.05 4.86 -4.95
N PHE A 56 16.49 6.02 -4.60
CA PHE A 56 17.19 7.02 -3.79
C PHE A 56 16.52 7.28 -2.44
N GLY A 57 15.31 6.78 -2.18
CA GLY A 57 14.55 7.02 -0.95
C GLY A 57 15.33 6.62 0.31
N ASP A 58 15.95 5.44 0.30
CA ASP A 58 16.76 4.93 1.42
C ASP A 58 17.88 5.89 1.83
N ASN A 59 18.50 6.60 0.88
CA ASN A 59 19.59 7.54 1.16
C ASN A 59 19.12 8.76 1.97
N PHE A 60 17.82 9.08 1.94
CA PHE A 60 17.24 10.22 2.64
C PHE A 60 16.56 9.83 3.96
N VAL A 61 16.40 8.53 4.25
CA VAL A 61 15.81 8.05 5.51
C VAL A 61 16.60 8.54 6.73
N PRO A 62 17.94 8.42 6.81
CA PRO A 62 18.68 8.91 7.98
C PRO A 62 18.55 10.41 8.21
N LEU A 63 18.39 11.18 7.13
CA LEU A 63 18.17 12.62 7.20
C LEU A 63 16.78 12.92 7.79
N MET A 64 15.74 12.17 7.40
CA MET A 64 14.40 12.32 7.94
C MET A 64 14.28 11.82 9.39
N GLU A 65 14.93 10.71 9.73
CA GLU A 65 15.04 10.22 11.12
C GLU A 65 15.66 11.28 12.04
N ASN A 66 16.74 11.93 11.58
CA ASN A 66 17.39 13.01 12.32
C ASN A 66 16.46 14.22 12.49
N ILE A 67 15.77 14.65 11.43
CA ILE A 67 14.81 15.77 11.49
C ILE A 67 13.67 15.48 12.46
N LEU A 68 13.17 14.24 12.48
CA LEU A 68 12.08 13.81 13.36
C LEU A 68 12.57 13.46 14.79
N GLY A 69 13.89 13.43 15.02
CA GLY A 69 14.48 13.05 16.29
C GLY A 69 14.14 11.61 16.68
N VAL A 70 14.14 10.72 15.68
CA VAL A 70 14.02 9.27 15.83
C VAL A 70 15.39 8.72 16.16
N THR A 71 15.52 8.11 17.33
CA THR A 71 16.75 7.48 17.79
C THR A 71 16.48 6.00 18.03
N LYS A 72 17.38 5.13 17.62
CA LYS A 72 17.24 3.65 17.76
C LYS A 72 17.03 3.18 19.21
N ASP A 73 17.44 4.00 20.18
CA ASP A 73 17.36 3.73 21.62
C ASP A 73 16.32 4.62 22.35
N GLY A 74 15.55 5.43 21.61
CA GLY A 74 14.60 6.38 22.19
C GLY A 74 13.19 5.80 22.35
N GLU A 75 12.38 6.42 23.21
CA GLU A 75 10.95 6.09 23.31
C GLU A 75 10.29 6.15 21.94
N ASN A 76 9.47 5.13 21.63
CA ASN A 76 8.69 5.05 20.40
C ASN A 76 7.77 6.27 20.31
N LYS A 77 8.18 7.27 19.54
CA LYS A 77 7.34 8.44 19.28
C LYS A 77 6.33 8.06 18.23
N GLU A 78 5.07 8.28 18.53
CA GLU A 78 3.97 7.99 17.62
C GLU A 78 3.26 9.27 17.24
N LEU A 79 2.95 9.40 15.95
CA LEU A 79 2.14 10.49 15.44
C LEU A 79 0.69 10.11 15.63
N PHE A 80 -0.04 10.94 16.39
CA PHE A 80 -1.43 10.72 16.76
C PHE A 80 -1.70 9.37 17.49
N GLY A 81 -0.68 8.75 18.09
CA GLY A 81 -0.80 7.45 18.78
C GLY A 81 -1.14 6.28 17.85
N LEU A 82 -0.87 6.41 16.56
CA LEU A 82 -1.27 5.45 15.53
C LEU A 82 -0.14 5.13 14.55
N ILE A 83 0.75 6.09 14.27
CA ILE A 83 1.78 5.95 13.24
C ILE A 83 3.15 6.12 13.89
N PRO A 84 3.98 5.05 13.97
CA PRO A 84 5.33 5.18 14.50
C PRO A 84 6.17 6.14 13.65
N TYR A 85 6.99 6.96 14.30
CA TYR A 85 7.79 7.98 13.63
C TYR A 85 8.81 7.40 12.65
N GLU A 86 9.20 6.13 12.81
CA GLU A 86 10.04 5.38 11.87
C GLU A 86 9.34 5.29 10.51
N PHE A 87 8.09 4.82 10.47
CA PHE A 87 7.31 4.75 9.24
C PHE A 87 7.10 6.14 8.63
N LEU A 88 6.93 7.16 9.48
CA LEU A 88 6.83 8.53 9.02
C LEU A 88 8.14 9.02 8.37
N ALA A 89 9.31 8.65 8.92
CA ALA A 89 10.61 8.98 8.35
C ALA A 89 10.78 8.35 6.95
N TYR A 90 10.42 7.08 6.80
CA TYR A 90 10.40 6.41 5.50
C TYR A 90 9.44 7.10 4.53
N ALA A 91 8.19 7.34 4.93
CA ALA A 91 7.19 7.99 4.07
C ALA A 91 7.65 9.38 3.61
N LEU A 92 8.23 10.18 4.52
CA LEU A 92 8.75 11.50 4.20
C LEU A 92 10.00 11.44 3.31
N ALA A 93 10.91 10.49 3.53
CA ALA A 93 12.11 10.35 2.70
C ALA A 93 11.77 10.00 1.25
N TYR A 94 10.97 8.94 1.05
CA TYR A 94 10.53 8.52 -0.27
C TYR A 94 9.63 9.58 -0.92
N GLY A 95 8.71 10.16 -0.13
CA GLY A 95 7.84 11.23 -0.58
C GLY A 95 8.60 12.48 -1.01
N ALA A 96 9.66 12.87 -0.29
CA ALA A 96 10.50 14.01 -0.64
C ALA A 96 11.26 13.79 -1.94
N VAL A 97 11.84 12.60 -2.15
CA VAL A 97 12.53 12.25 -3.40
C VAL A 97 11.54 12.25 -4.57
N PHE A 98 10.39 11.57 -4.41
CA PHE A 98 9.32 11.54 -5.41
C PHE A 98 8.89 12.96 -5.80
N LEU A 99 8.57 13.78 -4.80
CA LEU A 99 8.06 15.13 -5.03
C LEU A 99 9.13 16.04 -5.64
N GLY A 100 10.38 15.94 -5.16
CA GLY A 100 11.51 16.68 -5.73
C GLY A 100 11.71 16.36 -7.22
N PHE A 101 11.64 15.07 -7.59
CA PHE A 101 11.74 14.64 -8.98
C PHE A 101 10.57 15.18 -9.83
N VAL A 102 9.33 15.00 -9.37
CA VAL A 102 8.12 15.45 -10.08
C VAL A 102 8.12 16.97 -10.26
N ILE A 103 8.51 17.73 -9.23
CA ILE A 103 8.64 19.18 -9.30
C ILE A 103 9.72 19.56 -10.34
N GLY A 104 10.89 18.93 -10.28
CA GLY A 104 11.97 19.16 -11.23
C GLY A 104 11.52 18.92 -12.68
N LEU A 105 10.84 17.80 -12.94
CA LEU A 105 10.34 17.49 -14.27
C LEU A 105 9.19 18.40 -14.71
N SER A 106 8.33 18.84 -13.78
CA SER A 106 7.26 19.81 -14.03
C SER A 106 7.82 21.17 -14.47
N VAL A 107 8.91 21.61 -13.83
CA VAL A 107 9.62 22.83 -14.23
C VAL A 107 10.25 22.65 -15.61
N LEU A 108 10.95 21.54 -15.86
CA LEU A 108 11.53 21.23 -17.17
C LEU A 108 10.46 21.20 -18.28
N SER A 109 9.32 20.59 -17.99
CA SER A 109 8.17 20.52 -18.88
C SER A 109 7.64 21.90 -19.27
N HIS A 110 7.62 22.85 -18.33
CA HIS A 110 7.23 24.22 -18.65
C HIS A 110 8.16 24.87 -19.67
N PHE A 111 9.47 24.66 -19.54
CA PHE A 111 10.45 25.18 -20.49
C PHE A 111 10.34 24.49 -21.86
N LEU A 112 10.17 23.17 -21.90
CA LEU A 112 9.98 22.42 -23.15
C LEU A 112 8.71 22.85 -23.90
N SER A 113 7.59 23.02 -23.19
CA SER A 113 6.35 23.51 -23.78
C SER A 113 6.52 24.93 -24.35
N LYS A 114 7.23 25.83 -23.64
CA LYS A 114 7.58 27.16 -24.16
C LYS A 114 8.48 27.11 -25.39
N ALA A 115 9.48 26.23 -25.39
CA ALA A 115 10.39 26.04 -26.52
C ALA A 115 9.63 25.52 -27.76
N ALA A 116 8.73 24.56 -27.58
CA ALA A 116 7.87 24.06 -28.66
C ALA A 116 6.95 25.16 -29.22
N ALA A 117 6.40 26.01 -28.35
CA ALA A 117 5.62 27.17 -28.79
C ALA A 117 6.47 28.17 -29.59
N ALA A 118 7.73 28.40 -29.19
CA ALA A 118 8.63 29.33 -29.87
C ALA A 118 8.97 28.90 -31.31
N ILE A 119 9.04 27.59 -31.59
CA ILE A 119 9.27 27.05 -32.93
C ILE A 119 7.96 26.83 -33.73
N GLY A 120 6.83 27.35 -33.25
CA GLY A 120 5.54 27.29 -33.95
C GLY A 120 4.77 25.97 -33.79
N LEU A 121 5.26 25.03 -32.96
CA LEU A 121 4.57 23.76 -32.69
C LEU A 121 3.45 23.88 -31.64
N GLY A 122 3.25 25.07 -31.06
CA GLY A 122 2.23 25.30 -30.04
C GLY A 122 0.82 24.81 -30.40
N PRO A 123 0.27 25.11 -31.60
CA PRO A 123 -1.04 24.60 -32.00
C PRO A 123 -1.09 23.06 -32.08
N VAL A 124 -0.04 22.44 -32.61
CA VAL A 124 0.07 20.97 -32.72
C VAL A 124 0.16 20.33 -31.34
N ASP A 125 0.95 20.91 -30.42
CA ASP A 125 1.05 20.48 -29.03
C ASP A 125 -0.32 20.50 -28.33
N ARG A 126 -1.14 21.54 -28.58
CA ARG A 126 -2.48 21.66 -28.00
C ARG A 126 -3.49 20.68 -28.59
N THR A 127 -3.48 20.46 -29.91
CA THR A 127 -4.41 19.51 -30.56
C THR A 127 -4.09 18.06 -30.20
N LEU A 128 -2.80 17.70 -30.17
CA LEU A 128 -2.40 16.39 -29.65
C LEU A 128 -2.68 16.27 -28.14
N GLY A 129 -2.58 17.37 -27.40
CA GLY A 129 -3.00 17.44 -26.01
C GLY A 129 -4.46 17.06 -25.82
N VAL A 130 -5.38 17.48 -26.71
CA VAL A 130 -6.79 17.06 -26.66
C VAL A 130 -6.92 15.54 -26.81
N LEU A 131 -6.26 14.94 -27.80
CA LEU A 131 -6.30 13.49 -28.03
C LEU A 131 -5.78 12.72 -26.82
N PHE A 132 -4.66 13.19 -26.26
CA PHE A 132 -4.11 12.62 -25.05
C PHE A 132 -5.04 12.80 -23.85
N GLY A 133 -5.66 13.97 -23.71
CA GLY A 133 -6.63 14.27 -22.66
C GLY A 133 -7.86 13.38 -22.74
N LEU A 134 -8.36 13.08 -23.94
CA LEU A 134 -9.43 12.10 -24.14
C LEU A 134 -9.00 10.70 -23.72
N ALA A 135 -7.82 10.24 -24.17
CA ALA A 135 -7.28 8.94 -23.77
C ALA A 135 -7.09 8.84 -22.25
N ARG A 136 -6.53 9.88 -21.61
CA ARG A 136 -6.40 9.96 -20.16
C ARG A 136 -7.75 9.96 -19.46
N GLY A 137 -8.73 10.71 -19.96
CA GLY A 137 -10.07 10.76 -19.40
C GLY A 137 -10.73 9.38 -19.43
N LEU A 138 -10.57 8.66 -20.54
CA LEU A 138 -11.06 7.29 -20.69
C LEU A 138 -10.34 6.32 -19.74
N LEU A 139 -9.01 6.44 -19.59
CA LEU A 139 -8.24 5.66 -18.62
C LEU A 139 -8.70 5.92 -17.18
N LEU A 140 -8.95 7.17 -16.80
CA LEU A 140 -9.47 7.51 -15.47
C LEU A 140 -10.85 6.92 -15.21
N LEU A 141 -11.75 6.98 -16.20
CA LEU A 141 -13.06 6.35 -16.12
C LEU A 141 -12.94 4.82 -16.00
N ALA A 142 -12.02 4.20 -16.72
CA ALA A 142 -11.78 2.77 -16.67
C ALA A 142 -11.24 2.32 -15.30
N ILE A 143 -10.28 3.06 -14.74
CA ILE A 143 -9.78 2.81 -13.37
C ILE A 143 -10.91 2.97 -12.35
N LEU A 144 -11.78 3.97 -12.51
CA LEU A 144 -12.93 4.18 -11.63
C LEU A 144 -14.00 3.07 -11.78
N TYR A 145 -14.13 2.50 -12.98
CA TYR A 145 -15.02 1.38 -13.27
C TYR A 145 -14.48 0.03 -12.79
N MET A 146 -13.18 -0.07 -12.51
CA MET A 146 -12.48 -1.32 -12.18
C MET A 146 -13.11 -2.11 -11.00
N PRO A 147 -13.58 -1.48 -9.90
CA PRO A 147 -14.32 -2.18 -8.85
C PRO A 147 -15.60 -2.86 -9.36
N PHE A 148 -16.33 -2.22 -10.29
CA PHE A 148 -17.51 -2.80 -10.93
C PHE A 148 -17.15 -3.97 -11.85
N TYR A 149 -16.05 -3.82 -12.58
CA TYR A 149 -15.53 -4.86 -13.47
C TYR A 149 -15.16 -6.14 -12.72
N LEU A 150 -14.50 -6.01 -11.55
CA LEU A 150 -14.04 -7.16 -10.75
C LEU A 150 -15.12 -7.79 -9.86
N THR A 151 -16.07 -7.01 -9.36
CA THR A 151 -16.95 -7.46 -8.27
C THR A 151 -18.35 -7.89 -8.73
N PHE A 152 -18.86 -7.32 -9.82
CA PHE A 152 -20.26 -7.47 -10.23
C PHE A 152 -20.42 -8.37 -11.46
N SER A 153 -21.53 -9.10 -11.52
CA SER A 153 -21.93 -9.87 -12.70
C SER A 153 -22.40 -8.95 -13.83
N ASP A 154 -22.50 -9.47 -15.05
CA ASP A 154 -22.95 -8.68 -16.20
C ASP A 154 -24.43 -8.26 -16.10
N GLU A 155 -25.25 -9.01 -15.36
CA GLU A 155 -26.64 -8.64 -15.05
C GLU A 155 -26.67 -7.44 -14.08
N ASP A 156 -25.89 -7.49 -13.00
CA ASP A 156 -25.84 -6.40 -12.02
C ASP A 156 -25.29 -5.10 -12.63
N LYS A 157 -24.34 -5.19 -13.57
CA LYS A 157 -23.85 -4.02 -14.30
C LYS A 157 -24.96 -3.34 -15.11
N LYS A 158 -25.93 -4.09 -15.63
CA LYS A 158 -27.06 -3.53 -16.38
C LYS A 158 -27.94 -2.65 -15.50
N ASP A 159 -28.12 -3.02 -14.22
CA ASP A 159 -28.91 -2.23 -13.28
C ASP A 159 -28.27 -0.87 -12.95
N TRP A 160 -26.94 -0.79 -12.95
CA TRP A 160 -26.20 0.43 -12.64
C TRP A 160 -25.97 1.35 -13.85
N PHE A 161 -25.74 0.78 -15.03
CA PHE A 161 -25.33 1.54 -16.21
C PHE A 161 -26.37 1.57 -17.33
N GLY A 162 -27.45 0.79 -17.21
CA GLY A 162 -28.50 0.66 -18.22
C GLY A 162 -27.96 0.22 -19.58
N GLU A 163 -28.63 0.64 -20.65
CA GLU A 163 -28.17 0.44 -22.04
C GLU A 163 -27.31 1.63 -22.54
N SER A 164 -26.42 2.14 -21.69
CA SER A 164 -25.47 3.22 -22.04
C SER A 164 -24.61 2.80 -23.24
N LYS A 165 -24.43 3.70 -24.21
CA LYS A 165 -23.62 3.42 -25.39
C LYS A 165 -22.13 3.64 -25.13
N LEU A 166 -21.80 4.57 -24.22
CA LEU A 166 -20.41 4.95 -23.97
C LEU A 166 -19.72 4.06 -22.95
N ILE A 167 -20.48 3.36 -22.10
CA ILE A 167 -19.93 2.44 -21.10
C ILE A 167 -19.10 1.32 -21.73
N VAL A 168 -19.43 0.90 -22.96
CA VAL A 168 -18.69 -0.15 -23.69
C VAL A 168 -17.21 0.24 -23.91
N TYR A 169 -16.92 1.52 -24.16
CA TYR A 169 -15.54 1.98 -24.30
C TYR A 169 -14.78 1.96 -22.96
N VAL A 170 -15.48 2.28 -21.87
CA VAL A 170 -14.93 2.22 -20.51
C VAL A 170 -14.65 0.77 -20.11
N GLN A 171 -15.58 -0.14 -20.39
CA GLN A 171 -15.45 -1.58 -20.16
C GLN A 171 -14.28 -2.17 -20.94
N ALA A 172 -14.20 -1.91 -22.25
CA ALA A 172 -13.10 -2.39 -23.10
C ALA A 172 -11.73 -1.88 -22.61
N THR A 173 -11.67 -0.63 -22.15
CA THR A 173 -10.45 -0.06 -21.58
C THR A 173 -10.10 -0.71 -20.23
N SER A 174 -11.11 -1.02 -19.41
CA SER A 174 -10.93 -1.69 -18.11
C SER A 174 -10.45 -3.13 -18.29
N GLU A 175 -10.99 -3.84 -19.27
CA GLU A 175 -10.54 -5.17 -19.67
C GLU A 175 -9.08 -5.13 -20.16
N TRP A 176 -8.73 -4.15 -21.00
CA TRP A 176 -7.35 -3.93 -21.41
C TRP A 176 -6.41 -3.66 -20.23
N ILE A 177 -6.83 -2.84 -19.26
CA ILE A 177 -6.08 -2.59 -18.01
C ILE A 177 -5.93 -3.87 -17.17
N SER A 178 -6.99 -4.70 -17.09
CA SER A 178 -6.98 -5.95 -16.32
C SER A 178 -5.91 -6.94 -16.81
N GLY A 179 -5.54 -6.87 -18.10
CA GLY A 179 -4.48 -7.69 -18.68
C GLY A 179 -3.07 -7.41 -18.11
N PHE A 180 -2.86 -6.29 -17.43
CA PHE A 180 -1.59 -5.97 -16.77
C PHE A 180 -1.50 -6.47 -15.34
N PHE A 181 -2.63 -6.89 -14.75
CA PHE A 181 -2.62 -7.51 -13.43
C PHE A 181 -2.24 -8.99 -13.55
N PRO A 182 -1.44 -9.53 -12.61
CA PRO A 182 -1.25 -10.97 -12.51
C PRO A 182 -2.63 -11.62 -12.38
N LYS A 183 -2.95 -12.56 -13.27
CA LYS A 183 -4.22 -13.30 -13.25
C LYS A 183 -4.28 -14.37 -12.16
N ASP A 184 -3.23 -14.43 -11.35
CA ASP A 184 -3.06 -15.40 -10.28
C ASP A 184 -3.66 -14.78 -9.01
N GLU A 185 -4.97 -14.98 -8.86
CA GLU A 185 -5.79 -14.55 -7.71
C GLU A 185 -5.22 -15.01 -6.36
N ASP A 186 -4.32 -15.99 -6.35
CA ASP A 186 -3.76 -16.57 -5.12
C ASP A 186 -2.73 -15.66 -4.45
N GLU A 187 -1.80 -15.02 -5.18
CA GLU A 187 -0.75 -14.21 -4.56
C GLU A 187 -1.23 -12.81 -4.15
N ALA A 188 -2.12 -12.20 -4.94
CA ALA A 188 -2.66 -10.87 -4.66
C ALA A 188 -3.69 -10.90 -3.52
N SER A 189 -4.51 -11.96 -3.43
CA SER A 189 -5.46 -12.15 -2.33
C SER A 189 -4.75 -12.48 -1.03
N GLN A 190 -3.74 -13.35 -1.05
CA GLN A 190 -2.92 -13.65 0.14
C GLN A 190 -2.20 -12.41 0.65
N LYS A 191 -1.59 -11.60 -0.23
CA LYS A 191 -0.89 -10.38 0.17
C LYS A 191 -1.83 -9.31 0.71
N THR A 192 -3.06 -9.23 0.19
CA THR A 192 -4.08 -8.30 0.68
C THR A 192 -4.69 -8.75 2.01
N GLN A 193 -4.88 -10.06 2.20
CA GLN A 193 -5.32 -10.65 3.46
C GLN A 193 -4.24 -10.53 4.53
N ASP A 194 -2.97 -10.79 4.22
CA ASP A 194 -1.83 -10.59 5.11
C ASP A 194 -1.70 -9.13 5.57
N ILE A 195 -1.98 -8.17 4.67
CA ILE A 195 -1.96 -6.75 5.02
C ILE A 195 -3.14 -6.39 5.93
N MET A 196 -4.34 -6.92 5.67
CA MET A 196 -5.51 -6.73 6.54
C MET A 196 -5.33 -7.39 7.91
N GLU A 197 -4.81 -8.61 7.95
CA GLU A 197 -4.53 -9.35 9.19
C GLU A 197 -3.46 -8.62 10.01
N LYS A 198 -2.38 -8.14 9.39
CA LYS A 198 -1.38 -7.32 10.09
C LYS A 198 -1.97 -6.01 10.60
N PHE A 199 -2.91 -5.41 9.87
CA PHE A 199 -3.58 -4.17 10.29
C PHE A 199 -4.57 -4.41 11.45
N ASP A 200 -5.28 -5.54 11.46
CA ASP A 200 -6.17 -5.95 12.55
C ASP A 200 -5.39 -6.42 13.78
N ILE A 201 -4.25 -7.10 13.60
CA ILE A 201 -3.32 -7.44 14.68
C ILE A 201 -2.79 -6.17 15.33
N LEU A 202 -2.34 -5.19 14.54
CA LEU A 202 -1.90 -3.88 15.03
C LEU A 202 -3.01 -3.12 15.77
N LYS A 203 -4.28 -3.31 15.37
CA LYS A 203 -5.45 -2.74 16.04
C LYS A 203 -5.87 -3.50 17.30
N SER A 204 -5.53 -4.79 17.39
CA SER A 204 -5.80 -5.66 18.54
C SER A 204 -4.74 -5.58 19.63
N LEU A 205 -3.57 -4.99 19.33
CA LEU A 205 -2.52 -4.65 20.29
C LEU A 205 -2.78 -3.32 21.01
N ASP A 206 -4.06 -2.94 21.15
CA ASP A 206 -4.48 -1.94 22.12
C ASP A 206 -4.27 -2.51 23.54
N PRO A 207 -3.32 -1.98 24.34
CA PRO A 207 -3.00 -2.53 25.66
C PRO A 207 -4.15 -2.40 26.67
N ASP A 208 -5.21 -1.65 26.35
CA ASP A 208 -6.29 -1.32 27.27
C ASP A 208 -7.52 -2.27 27.20
N LYS A 209 -7.53 -3.26 26.32
CA LYS A 209 -8.55 -4.32 26.38
C LYS A 209 -8.14 -5.44 27.35
N LYS A 210 -8.49 -5.21 28.62
CA LYS A 210 -8.63 -6.27 29.62
C LYS A 210 -9.37 -7.46 29.01
N ALA A 211 -8.73 -8.62 29.07
CA ALA A 211 -9.28 -9.90 28.68
C ALA A 211 -10.69 -10.08 29.29
N ASP A 212 -11.67 -10.29 28.42
CA ASP A 212 -13.00 -10.76 28.80
C ASP A 212 -12.85 -12.15 29.44
N ALA A 213 -12.98 -12.19 30.76
CA ALA A 213 -13.13 -13.42 31.51
C ALA A 213 -14.50 -14.04 31.18
N PRO A 214 -14.58 -15.34 30.84
CA PRO A 214 -15.87 -16.01 30.75
C PRO A 214 -16.40 -16.28 32.18
N GLU A 215 -17.46 -15.58 32.57
CA GLU A 215 -18.35 -16.00 33.64
C GLU A 215 -19.15 -17.24 33.19
N ALA A 216 -18.99 -18.37 33.88
CA ALA A 216 -20.08 -19.14 34.47
C ALA A 216 -19.57 -20.48 35.07
N LEU A 217 -19.55 -20.60 36.41
CA LEU A 217 -20.47 -21.44 37.21
C LEU A 217 -19.93 -21.69 38.64
N ASP A 218 -20.63 -21.03 39.56
CA ASP A 218 -20.94 -21.31 40.97
C ASP A 218 -20.43 -22.62 41.63
N SER A 219 -19.71 -22.48 42.75
CA SER A 219 -19.89 -23.24 44.00
C SER A 219 -18.96 -22.72 45.12
N GLN A 220 -19.57 -21.97 46.06
CA GLN A 220 -19.28 -21.81 47.50
C GLN A 220 -17.84 -21.79 48.08
N ASP A 221 -17.64 -20.69 48.83
CA ASP A 221 -17.05 -20.57 50.18
C ASP A 221 -15.62 -19.98 50.38
N GLN A 222 -15.63 -18.87 51.16
CA GLN A 222 -14.58 -18.22 51.97
C GLN A 222 -13.61 -17.20 51.33
N ALA A 223 -13.51 -16.03 51.99
CA ALA A 223 -12.63 -14.88 51.72
C ALA A 223 -11.48 -14.82 52.75
N PRO A 224 -10.51 -13.88 52.66
CA PRO A 224 -9.71 -13.38 51.54
C PRO A 224 -8.17 -13.47 51.85
N ASP A 225 -7.35 -12.85 50.98
CA ASP A 225 -5.89 -12.61 51.07
C ASP A 225 -4.92 -13.74 50.67
N GLN A 226 -4.35 -13.60 49.46
CA GLN A 226 -2.90 -13.63 49.24
C GLN A 226 -2.52 -13.22 47.80
N LEU A 227 -1.54 -12.32 47.70
CA LEU A 227 -0.86 -11.92 46.46
C LEU A 227 -0.27 -13.15 45.76
N GLU A 228 -0.87 -13.56 44.64
CA GLU A 228 -0.46 -14.77 43.93
C GLU A 228 0.62 -14.43 42.90
N GLY A 229 1.88 -14.64 43.30
CA GLY A 229 3.01 -14.69 42.37
C GLY A 229 2.90 -15.87 41.39
N TYR A 230 3.81 -15.91 40.41
CA TYR A 230 3.88 -16.89 39.31
C TYR A 230 3.25 -18.26 39.62
N GLY A 231 2.25 -18.61 38.80
CA GLY A 231 1.42 -19.81 38.91
C GLY A 231 2.21 -21.12 38.93
N ARG A 232 1.63 -22.16 39.55
CA ARG A 232 2.26 -23.48 39.73
C ARG A 232 2.69 -24.12 38.40
N ASP A 233 1.91 -23.89 37.35
CA ASP A 233 2.16 -24.34 35.99
C ASP A 233 3.47 -23.75 35.42
N ILE A 234 3.78 -22.50 35.76
CA ILE A 234 5.02 -21.84 35.37
C ILE A 234 6.20 -22.37 36.18
N ARG A 235 6.00 -22.75 37.45
CA ARG A 235 7.04 -23.34 38.30
C ARG A 235 7.44 -24.72 37.84
N GLU A 236 6.48 -25.59 37.53
CA GLU A 236 6.78 -26.94 37.01
C GLU A 236 7.51 -26.89 35.68
N LYS A 237 7.16 -25.94 34.80
CA LYS A 237 7.89 -25.75 33.54
C LYS A 237 9.31 -25.27 33.76
N LEU A 238 9.55 -24.41 34.75
CA LEU A 238 10.90 -23.93 35.06
C LEU A 238 11.77 -25.04 35.67
N ASP A 239 11.21 -25.84 36.58
CA ASP A 239 11.92 -26.96 37.19
C ASP A 239 12.32 -28.02 36.15
N ASN A 240 11.44 -28.33 35.20
CA ASN A 240 11.76 -29.24 34.10
C ASN A 240 12.92 -28.75 33.23
N LEU A 241 13.00 -27.44 32.95
CA LEU A 241 14.08 -26.85 32.14
C LEU A 241 15.42 -26.79 32.87
N LEU A 242 15.40 -26.60 34.19
CA LEU A 242 16.61 -26.64 35.01
C LEU A 242 17.17 -28.07 35.10
N GLN A 243 16.28 -29.06 35.22
CA GLN A 243 16.64 -30.48 35.23
C GLN A 243 17.25 -30.93 33.89
N GLU A 244 16.68 -30.47 32.77
CA GLU A 244 17.17 -30.78 31.42
C GLU A 244 18.58 -30.21 31.18
N ARG A 245 18.81 -28.94 31.55
CA ARG A 245 20.14 -28.30 31.46
C ARG A 245 21.19 -28.94 32.35
N GLN A 246 20.78 -29.49 33.50
CA GLN A 246 21.71 -30.14 34.43
C GLN A 246 22.12 -31.53 33.94
N ASN A 247 21.23 -32.25 33.26
CA ASN A 247 21.56 -33.53 32.62
C ASN A 247 22.50 -33.36 31.40
N ASP A 248 22.36 -32.26 30.65
CA ASP A 248 23.27 -31.94 29.53
C ASP A 248 24.68 -31.58 30.01
N ALA A 249 24.82 -30.97 31.19
CA ALA A 249 26.12 -30.57 31.74
C ALA A 249 26.95 -31.73 32.30
N VAL A 250 26.33 -32.87 32.66
CA VAL A 250 27.02 -34.04 33.23
C VAL A 250 27.68 -34.92 32.17
N THR A 251 27.30 -34.80 30.89
CA THR A 251 27.79 -35.70 29.83
C THR A 251 29.15 -35.27 29.23
N ILE A 252 29.71 -34.11 29.59
CA ILE A 252 30.92 -33.54 28.96
C ILE A 252 32.22 -33.81 29.76
N GLU A 253 32.17 -34.49 30.92
CA GLU A 253 33.39 -34.74 31.73
C GLU A 253 34.18 -36.02 31.39
N ASP A 254 33.67 -36.96 30.57
CA ASP A 254 34.32 -38.26 30.32
C ASP A 254 34.99 -38.41 28.94
N VAL A 255 35.81 -37.43 28.52
CA VAL A 255 36.77 -37.64 27.41
C VAL A 255 38.18 -37.21 27.79
N GLU A 256 38.91 -38.23 28.21
CA GLU A 256 40.35 -38.41 28.44
C GLU A 256 41.31 -37.48 27.65
N THR A 257 42.21 -36.80 28.36
CA THR A 257 43.35 -36.05 27.80
C THR A 257 44.53 -36.98 27.45
N PRO A 258 45.13 -36.89 26.25
CA PRO A 258 46.49 -37.39 26.01
C PRO A 258 47.54 -36.27 26.13
N GLN A 259 48.72 -36.72 26.56
CA GLN A 259 49.86 -35.96 27.08
C GLN A 259 50.59 -35.06 26.07
N THR A 260 51.19 -34.01 26.61
CA THR A 260 52.24 -33.17 26.02
C THR A 260 53.53 -33.98 25.82
N ASP A 261 54.09 -33.97 24.62
CA ASP A 261 55.49 -34.37 24.37
C ASP A 261 56.27 -33.16 23.88
N GLU A 262 57.28 -32.78 24.66
CA GLU A 262 58.28 -31.76 24.35
C GLU A 262 59.44 -32.42 23.60
N THR A 263 59.85 -31.88 22.45
CA THR A 263 61.20 -32.05 21.88
C THR A 263 61.35 -31.01 20.76
N GLU A 264 62.03 -29.88 20.96
CA GLU A 264 63.49 -29.64 20.91
C GLU A 264 64.06 -29.58 19.47
N ALA A 265 64.69 -28.43 19.15
CA ALA A 265 65.75 -28.20 18.15
C ALA A 265 65.37 -28.37 16.64
N THR A 266 65.90 -27.64 15.65
CA THR A 266 67.03 -26.71 15.48
C THR A 266 66.94 -26.14 14.04
N GLU A 267 67.51 -24.94 13.84
CA GLU A 267 67.95 -24.30 12.58
C GLU A 267 66.96 -24.00 11.45
#